data_AF-A0A059Y4A4-F1
#
_entry.id   AF-A0A059Y4A4-F1
#
_cell.length_a   1.000
_cell.length_b   1.000
_cell.length_c   1.000
_cell.angle_alpha   90.00
_cell.angle_beta   90.00
_cell.angle_gamma   90.00
#
_symmetry.space_group_name_H-M   'P 1'
#
loop_
_entity.id
_entity.type
_entity.pdbx_description
1 polymer ?
#
loop_
_entity_poly.entity_id
_entity_poly.type
_entity_poly.pdbx_seq_one_letter_code
_entity_poly.pdbx_strand_id
1 'polypeptide(L)'
;MNGKIINILGDVVEVEFSKDNLPLVNHLLTTHDGQTYLLVKSIINESTIKAIIIYSFSSISLSDKVVNTKRSFMVPVGPLAKGNIYSFKGVSLNNPTAPSPEYVEMDSIINNDREINTKFELIETGIKAIDFFIPIVKGFKLGIFGGAGVGKTVLMKEIIFNVNNKNKNTSNIFIGSGERSREGIELYDELVQSNLMKNSTMYISKMNESAGARMSIVPIGITAAEYLRDKQKEDVLLFIDNIYRFVQAENEVSATLGKKPSVGGYQSTLESDVANVQNRLFKNKNGAITSFQTVFLPMDDLSDPSAVAVFNHLDGNLVLSRDQAAKGILPAFDPLASSSNSVDETIIGKKHLDAIIEVKKILKAYKDLEDVILILGFDELDAESKIIVKKALQLENFFTQNFFMTEHFTKSPGQYVPMNETVDSVIRIVNGEYIKQSPEIFAFVGSALNIKTDKELGL
;
A
#
# COMPACT_ATOMS: atom_id res chain seq x y z
N MET A 1 20.52 14.00 -33.10
CA MET A 1 20.17 13.06 -32.01
C MET A 1 21.07 13.16 -30.80
N ASN A 2 22.32 13.64 -30.96
CA ASN A 2 23.25 13.76 -29.84
C ASN A 2 23.21 15.17 -29.26
N GLY A 3 23.14 15.27 -27.94
CA GLY A 3 23.31 16.48 -27.17
C GLY A 3 24.63 16.48 -26.39
N LYS A 4 24.87 17.53 -25.63
CA LYS A 4 26.05 17.68 -24.77
C LYS A 4 25.65 18.23 -23.40
N ILE A 5 26.30 17.74 -22.36
CA ILE A 5 26.11 18.28 -21.01
C ILE A 5 26.79 19.64 -20.91
N ILE A 6 26.04 20.67 -20.54
CA ILE A 6 26.53 22.04 -20.43
C ILE A 6 26.63 22.53 -18.98
N ASN A 7 25.90 21.87 -18.06
CA ASN A 7 25.89 22.22 -16.64
C ASN A 7 25.54 21.00 -15.79
N ILE A 8 26.05 20.96 -14.55
CA ILE A 8 25.82 19.88 -13.58
C ILE A 8 25.53 20.53 -12.23
N LEU A 9 24.34 20.26 -11.68
CA LEU A 9 23.87 20.79 -10.42
C LEU A 9 23.42 19.60 -9.56
N GLY A 10 24.32 19.03 -8.76
CA GLY A 10 24.02 17.83 -7.97
C GLY A 10 23.50 16.67 -8.86
N ASP A 11 22.28 16.22 -8.59
CA ASP A 11 21.61 15.13 -9.33
C ASP A 11 20.87 15.57 -10.61
N VAL A 12 21.01 16.84 -11.02
CA VAL A 12 20.38 17.38 -12.24
C VAL A 12 21.44 17.88 -13.20
N VAL A 13 21.29 17.58 -14.47
CA VAL A 13 22.15 18.04 -15.55
C VAL A 13 21.36 18.87 -16.56
N GLU A 14 22.01 19.88 -17.12
CA GLU A 14 21.48 20.61 -18.28
C GLU A 14 22.14 20.08 -19.53
N VAL A 15 21.32 19.72 -20.51
CA VAL A 15 21.78 19.12 -21.77
C VAL A 15 21.33 20.00 -22.92
N GLU A 16 22.27 20.37 -23.77
CA GLU A 16 22.02 21.09 -25.01
C GLU A 16 21.90 20.11 -26.18
N PHE A 17 20.81 20.22 -26.94
CA PHE A 17 20.55 19.51 -28.18
C PHE A 17 20.44 20.52 -29.34
N SER A 18 20.59 20.04 -30.58
CA SER A 18 20.16 20.83 -31.73
C SER A 18 18.63 20.96 -31.76
N LYS A 19 18.12 22.09 -32.26
CA LYS A 19 16.67 22.41 -32.26
C LYS A 19 15.80 21.27 -32.80
N ASP A 20 16.23 20.61 -33.88
CA ASP A 20 15.47 19.52 -34.52
C ASP A 20 15.49 18.19 -33.77
N ASN A 21 16.20 18.09 -32.63
CA ASN A 21 16.38 16.85 -31.87
C ASN A 21 16.07 16.99 -30.38
N LEU A 22 15.36 18.05 -29.98
CA LEU A 22 15.00 18.30 -28.59
C LEU A 22 14.15 17.14 -28.04
N PRO A 23 14.56 16.50 -26.93
CA PRO A 23 13.75 15.46 -26.27
C PRO A 23 12.46 16.00 -25.66
N LEU A 24 11.44 15.15 -25.54
CA LEU A 24 10.24 15.47 -24.76
C LEU A 24 10.47 15.19 -23.27
N VAL A 25 9.60 15.76 -22.42
CA VAL A 25 9.55 15.42 -21.00
C VAL A 25 9.31 13.91 -20.84
N ASN A 26 9.96 13.32 -19.83
CA ASN A 26 10.00 11.88 -19.55
C ASN A 26 10.71 11.02 -20.61
N HIS A 27 11.33 11.59 -21.65
CA HIS A 27 12.28 10.82 -22.46
C HIS A 27 13.51 10.44 -21.64
N LEU A 28 13.98 9.22 -21.85
CA LEU A 28 15.23 8.72 -21.31
C LEU A 28 16.38 9.19 -22.21
N LEU A 29 17.48 9.61 -21.59
CA LEU A 29 18.72 9.91 -22.26
C LEU A 29 19.82 8.98 -21.75
N THR A 30 20.80 8.72 -22.59
CA THR A 30 21.97 7.94 -22.21
C THR A 30 23.28 8.66 -22.48
N THR A 31 24.28 8.40 -21.64
CA THR A 31 25.69 8.78 -21.87
C THR A 31 26.58 7.58 -21.49
N HIS A 32 27.90 7.71 -21.67
CA HIS A 32 28.87 6.64 -21.42
C HIS A 32 28.48 5.34 -22.15
N ASP A 33 28.24 5.45 -23.46
CA ASP A 33 27.87 4.34 -24.34
C ASP A 33 26.65 3.52 -23.86
N GLY A 34 25.64 4.20 -23.31
CA GLY A 34 24.39 3.55 -22.87
C GLY A 34 24.40 3.07 -21.42
N GLN A 35 25.48 3.34 -20.67
CA GLN A 35 25.64 2.82 -19.31
C GLN A 35 25.11 3.77 -18.23
N THR A 36 24.99 5.06 -18.53
CA THR A 36 24.44 6.09 -17.63
C THR A 36 23.09 6.57 -18.15
N TYR A 37 22.11 6.69 -17.26
CA TYR A 37 20.72 6.99 -17.59
C TYR A 37 20.29 8.31 -16.97
N LEU A 38 19.67 9.18 -17.78
CA LEU A 38 19.13 10.46 -17.37
C LEU A 38 17.66 10.55 -17.79
N LEU A 39 16.80 11.22 -17.01
CA LEU A 39 15.39 11.40 -17.34
C LEU A 39 15.07 12.88 -17.51
N VAL A 40 14.55 13.25 -18.68
CA VAL A 40 14.16 14.63 -18.97
C VAL A 40 12.97 15.04 -18.10
N LYS A 41 13.09 16.16 -17.38
CA LYS A 41 12.02 16.67 -16.50
C LYS A 41 11.47 18.03 -16.92
N SER A 42 12.27 18.86 -17.57
CA SER A 42 11.78 20.13 -18.10
C SER A 42 12.56 20.58 -19.33
N ILE A 43 11.89 21.35 -20.17
CA ILE A 43 12.48 22.04 -21.32
C ILE A 43 12.69 23.49 -20.90
N ILE A 44 13.93 24.00 -20.99
CA ILE A 44 14.27 25.37 -20.60
C ILE A 44 14.01 26.33 -21.76
N ASN A 45 14.45 25.94 -22.95
CA ASN A 45 14.33 26.72 -24.18
C ASN A 45 14.40 25.79 -25.42
N GLU A 46 14.56 26.35 -26.62
CA GLU A 46 14.56 25.60 -27.89
C GLU A 46 15.70 24.59 -28.08
N SER A 47 16.77 24.67 -27.28
CA SER A 47 17.92 23.76 -27.36
C SER A 47 18.30 23.11 -26.03
N THR A 48 17.87 23.64 -24.88
CA THR A 48 18.31 23.18 -23.56
C THR A 48 17.17 22.52 -22.78
N ILE A 49 17.48 21.37 -22.17
CA ILE A 49 16.62 20.66 -21.24
C ILE A 49 17.29 20.48 -19.87
N LYS A 50 16.49 20.21 -18.83
CA LYS A 50 16.96 19.65 -17.56
C LYS A 50 16.62 18.17 -17.48
N ALA A 51 17.59 17.35 -17.12
CA ALA A 51 17.41 15.93 -16.86
C ALA A 51 17.95 15.55 -15.48
N ILE A 52 17.27 14.63 -14.81
CA ILE A 52 17.73 14.06 -13.54
C ILE A 52 18.61 12.84 -13.84
N ILE A 53 19.68 12.66 -13.07
CA ILE A 53 20.49 11.45 -13.08
C ILE A 53 19.71 10.31 -12.44
N ILE A 54 19.38 9.28 -13.22
CA ILE A 54 18.73 8.05 -12.74
C ILE A 54 19.79 7.06 -12.25
N TYR A 55 20.87 6.92 -13.01
CA TYR A 55 21.97 6.02 -12.70
C TYR A 55 23.23 6.47 -13.40
N SER A 56 24.35 6.49 -12.66
CA SER A 56 25.67 6.84 -13.18
C SER A 56 26.60 5.63 -13.09
N PHE A 57 27.15 5.22 -14.23
CA PHE A 57 28.19 4.18 -14.29
C PHE A 57 29.57 4.75 -13.94
N SER A 58 29.85 5.96 -14.42
CA SER A 58 31.07 6.74 -14.17
C SER A 58 30.71 8.18 -13.82
N SER A 59 31.68 8.97 -13.39
CA SER A 59 31.51 10.41 -13.16
C SER A 59 31.05 11.12 -14.43
N ILE A 60 29.97 11.90 -14.34
CA ILE A 60 29.47 12.72 -15.44
C ILE A 60 30.30 14.01 -15.53
N SER A 61 30.74 14.36 -16.74
CA SER A 61 31.54 15.55 -17.03
C SER A 61 30.84 16.49 -18.00
N LEU A 62 31.26 17.76 -17.98
CA LEU A 62 30.84 18.73 -19.00
C LEU A 62 31.31 18.25 -20.38
N SER A 63 30.50 18.54 -21.40
CA SER A 63 30.69 18.12 -22.79
C SER A 63 30.53 16.63 -23.08
N ASP A 64 30.17 15.80 -22.09
CA ASP A 64 29.80 14.41 -22.34
C ASP A 64 28.69 14.32 -23.39
N LYS A 65 28.85 13.36 -24.31
CA LYS A 65 27.88 13.14 -25.39
C LYS A 65 26.65 12.44 -24.83
N VAL A 66 25.49 13.04 -25.04
CA VAL A 66 24.21 12.50 -24.60
C VAL A 66 23.41 12.04 -25.81
N VAL A 67 22.81 10.85 -25.73
CA VAL A 67 21.95 10.29 -26.79
C VAL A 67 20.51 10.30 -26.31
N ASN A 68 19.61 10.86 -27.11
CA ASN A 68 18.17 10.81 -26.85
C ASN A 68 17.59 9.47 -27.36
N THR A 69 17.04 8.65 -26.48
CA THR A 69 16.43 7.36 -26.85
C THR A 69 15.08 7.53 -27.56
N LYS A 70 14.49 8.73 -27.47
CA LYS A 70 13.14 9.10 -27.95
C LYS A 70 12.00 8.31 -27.30
N ARG A 71 12.25 7.68 -26.15
CA ARG A 71 11.29 6.88 -25.38
C ARG A 71 11.56 7.04 -23.90
N SER A 72 10.55 6.83 -23.08
CA SER A 72 10.66 6.71 -21.62
C SER A 72 11.17 5.33 -21.20
N PHE A 73 11.03 5.00 -19.91
CA PHE A 73 11.34 3.67 -19.40
C PHE A 73 10.46 2.60 -20.07
N MET A 74 11.08 1.49 -20.45
CA MET A 74 10.36 0.32 -20.95
C MET A 74 9.97 -0.55 -19.76
N VAL A 75 8.67 -0.59 -19.48
CA VAL A 75 8.09 -1.32 -18.36
C VAL A 75 7.82 -2.77 -18.78
N PRO A 76 8.43 -3.77 -18.13
CA PRO A 76 8.11 -5.17 -18.37
C PRO A 76 6.70 -5.46 -17.85
N VAL A 77 5.84 -6.04 -18.67
CA VAL A 77 4.42 -6.28 -18.38
C VAL A 77 3.94 -7.65 -18.87
N GLY A 78 2.71 -7.98 -18.50
CA GLY A 78 2.03 -9.20 -18.94
C GLY A 78 2.41 -10.45 -18.15
N PRO A 79 1.90 -11.62 -18.57
CA PRO A 79 2.02 -12.86 -17.79
C PRO A 79 3.47 -13.30 -17.53
N LEU A 80 4.38 -13.05 -18.48
CA LEU A 80 5.81 -13.39 -18.34
C LEU A 80 6.55 -12.49 -17.33
N ALA A 81 5.99 -11.33 -16.98
CA ALA A 81 6.54 -10.47 -15.93
C ALA A 81 6.21 -10.99 -14.52
N LYS A 82 5.20 -11.86 -14.36
CA LYS A 82 4.87 -12.48 -13.08
C LYS A 82 6.01 -13.40 -12.62
N GLY A 83 6.27 -13.47 -11.32
CA GLY A 83 7.37 -14.23 -10.75
C GLY A 83 8.73 -13.52 -10.75
N ASN A 84 8.81 -12.28 -11.25
CA ASN A 84 10.07 -11.56 -11.41
C ASN A 84 10.12 -10.25 -10.61
N ILE A 85 11.36 -9.82 -10.36
CA ILE A 85 11.69 -8.53 -9.75
C ILE A 85 12.37 -7.65 -10.79
N TYR A 86 11.93 -6.41 -10.92
CA TYR A 86 12.47 -5.44 -11.88
C TYR A 86 12.94 -4.17 -11.19
N SER A 87 13.97 -3.55 -11.75
CA SER A 87 14.35 -2.16 -11.47
C SER A 87 13.87 -1.24 -12.60
N PHE A 88 14.21 0.05 -12.53
CA PHE A 88 13.96 1.01 -13.61
C PHE A 88 14.55 0.57 -14.98
N LYS A 89 15.54 -0.32 -14.99
CA LYS A 89 16.17 -0.85 -16.21
C LYS A 89 15.26 -1.80 -17.00
N GLY A 90 14.19 -2.32 -16.39
CA GLY A 90 13.25 -3.26 -17.02
C GLY A 90 13.79 -4.69 -17.20
N VAL A 91 15.01 -4.99 -16.73
CA VAL A 91 15.59 -6.34 -16.74
C VAL A 91 15.33 -7.05 -15.41
N SER A 92 14.98 -8.34 -15.48
CA SER A 92 14.73 -9.17 -14.29
C SER A 92 16.00 -9.29 -13.43
N LEU A 93 15.86 -9.03 -12.12
CA LEU A 93 16.94 -9.09 -11.14
C LEU A 93 17.14 -10.49 -10.57
N ASN A 94 16.07 -11.29 -10.47
CA ASN A 94 16.10 -12.63 -9.90
C ASN A 94 16.27 -13.73 -10.96
N ASN A 95 15.86 -13.49 -12.20
CA ASN A 95 16.04 -14.45 -13.30
C ASN A 95 16.41 -13.75 -14.61
N PRO A 96 17.68 -13.35 -14.79
CA PRO A 96 18.14 -12.65 -15.99
C PRO A 96 17.99 -13.48 -17.28
N THR A 97 17.87 -14.80 -17.15
CA THR A 97 17.72 -15.75 -18.27
C THR A 97 16.27 -16.09 -18.60
N ALA A 98 15.30 -15.53 -17.87
CA ALA A 98 13.89 -15.75 -18.13
C ALA A 98 13.50 -15.29 -19.55
N PRO A 99 12.44 -15.87 -20.15
CA PRO A 99 11.84 -15.34 -21.36
C PRO A 99 11.52 -13.85 -21.20
N SER A 100 11.86 -13.07 -22.22
CA SER A 100 11.60 -11.64 -22.21
C SER A 100 10.09 -11.37 -22.11
N PRO A 101 9.63 -10.53 -21.16
CA PRO A 101 8.24 -10.11 -21.10
C PRO A 101 7.89 -9.17 -22.25
N GLU A 102 6.60 -8.82 -22.35
CA GLU A 102 6.18 -7.69 -23.15
C GLU A 102 6.66 -6.39 -22.51
N TYR A 103 6.84 -5.34 -23.31
CA TYR A 103 7.19 -4.02 -22.80
C TYR A 103 6.24 -2.97 -23.32
N VAL A 104 5.83 -2.07 -22.42
CA VAL A 104 5.16 -0.81 -22.76
C VAL A 104 6.00 0.35 -22.27
N GLU A 105 5.92 1.49 -22.93
CA GLU A 105 6.57 2.70 -22.44
C GLU A 105 5.82 3.21 -21.21
N MET A 106 6.55 3.67 -20.19
CA MET A 106 5.97 4.27 -18.99
C MET A 106 4.95 5.35 -19.38
N ASP A 107 3.79 5.34 -18.74
CA ASP A 107 2.69 6.30 -18.97
C ASP A 107 2.01 6.22 -20.35
N SER A 108 2.44 5.33 -21.26
CA SER A 108 1.88 5.25 -22.62
C SER A 108 0.47 4.66 -22.72
N ILE A 109 0.00 4.01 -21.67
CA ILE A 109 -1.29 3.30 -21.61
C ILE A 109 -2.25 3.89 -20.57
N ILE A 110 -1.98 5.09 -20.08
CA ILE A 110 -2.85 5.77 -19.13
C ILE A 110 -4.27 5.83 -19.70
N ASN A 111 -5.21 5.28 -18.93
CA ASN A 111 -6.63 5.33 -19.21
C ASN A 111 -7.29 6.26 -18.18
N ASN A 112 -8.13 7.17 -18.65
CA ASN A 112 -8.87 8.11 -17.78
C ASN A 112 -10.36 7.74 -17.63
N ASP A 113 -10.80 6.64 -18.25
CA ASP A 113 -12.19 6.18 -18.22
C ASP A 113 -12.52 5.56 -16.86
N ARG A 114 -12.93 6.41 -15.91
CA ARG A 114 -13.43 5.98 -14.60
C ARG A 114 -14.88 5.51 -14.70
N GLU A 115 -15.19 4.44 -13.97
CA GLU A 115 -16.57 3.96 -13.85
C GLU A 115 -17.23 4.62 -12.63
N ILE A 116 -18.20 5.52 -12.88
CA ILE A 116 -18.81 6.39 -11.85
C ILE A 116 -20.15 5.82 -11.33
N ASN A 117 -20.85 4.99 -12.11
CA ASN A 117 -22.23 4.56 -11.85
C ASN A 117 -22.38 3.05 -11.67
N THR A 118 -21.49 2.42 -10.89
CA THR A 118 -21.63 0.99 -10.55
C THR A 118 -21.90 0.75 -9.09
N LYS A 119 -22.56 -0.38 -8.82
CA LYS A 119 -22.62 -0.96 -7.48
C LYS A 119 -21.20 -1.18 -6.96
N PHE A 120 -20.97 -0.80 -5.71
CA PHE A 120 -19.74 -1.12 -5.02
C PHE A 120 -19.59 -2.65 -4.89
N GLU A 121 -18.40 -3.14 -5.18
CA GLU A 121 -18.04 -4.55 -5.05
C GLU A 121 -17.02 -4.69 -3.93
N LEU A 122 -17.37 -5.48 -2.91
CA LEU A 122 -16.48 -5.76 -1.79
C LEU A 122 -15.50 -6.89 -2.13
N ILE A 123 -14.28 -6.76 -1.63
CA ILE A 123 -13.25 -7.79 -1.60
C ILE A 123 -13.26 -8.37 -0.18
N GLU A 124 -13.79 -9.60 -0.04
CA GLU A 124 -13.78 -10.30 1.24
C GLU A 124 -12.39 -10.88 1.52
N THR A 125 -11.69 -10.31 2.51
CA THR A 125 -10.33 -10.71 2.87
C THR A 125 -10.28 -11.95 3.76
N GLY A 126 -11.40 -12.30 4.39
CA GLY A 126 -11.48 -13.35 5.39
C GLY A 126 -10.86 -12.99 6.73
N ILE A 127 -10.42 -11.74 6.91
CA ILE A 127 -9.78 -11.25 8.13
C ILE A 127 -10.81 -10.43 8.90
N LYS A 128 -11.24 -10.91 10.07
CA LYS A 128 -12.35 -10.34 10.85
C LYS A 128 -12.21 -8.83 11.07
N ALA A 129 -11.05 -8.38 11.54
CA ALA A 129 -10.81 -6.97 11.82
C ALA A 129 -10.93 -6.10 10.57
N ILE A 130 -10.45 -6.58 9.42
CA ILE A 130 -10.48 -5.83 8.16
C ILE A 130 -11.88 -5.85 7.57
N ASP A 131 -12.46 -7.04 7.38
CA ASP A 131 -13.78 -7.19 6.78
C ASP A 131 -14.89 -6.57 7.63
N PHE A 132 -14.68 -6.37 8.94
CA PHE A 132 -15.63 -5.67 9.81
C PHE A 132 -15.40 -4.15 9.83
N PHE A 133 -14.19 -3.67 10.16
CA PHE A 133 -13.97 -2.24 10.38
C PHE A 133 -13.57 -1.45 9.12
N ILE A 134 -12.92 -2.09 8.16
CA ILE A 134 -12.47 -1.49 6.89
C ILE A 134 -12.82 -2.44 5.72
N PRO A 135 -14.11 -2.66 5.43
CA PRO A 135 -14.50 -3.52 4.31
C PRO A 135 -13.89 -2.97 3.01
N ILE A 136 -13.13 -3.79 2.29
CA ILE A 136 -12.35 -3.31 1.14
C ILE A 136 -13.24 -3.27 -0.09
N VAL A 137 -13.34 -2.13 -0.76
CA VAL A 137 -14.06 -2.00 -2.03
C VAL A 137 -13.06 -2.07 -3.19
N LYS A 138 -13.43 -2.76 -4.28
CA LYS A 138 -12.60 -2.83 -5.48
C LYS A 138 -12.29 -1.42 -6.03
N GLY A 139 -11.00 -1.15 -6.23
CA GLY A 139 -10.53 0.12 -6.76
C GLY A 139 -10.22 1.17 -5.69
N PHE A 140 -10.45 0.85 -4.40
CA PHE A 140 -10.12 1.76 -3.31
C PHE A 140 -8.62 1.82 -3.05
N LYS A 141 -8.20 2.95 -2.48
CA LYS A 141 -6.84 3.22 -2.02
C LYS A 141 -6.81 3.24 -0.50
N LEU A 142 -6.09 2.30 0.10
CA LEU A 142 -5.98 2.15 1.54
C LEU A 142 -4.58 2.51 2.01
N GLY A 143 -4.48 3.37 3.02
CA GLY A 143 -3.23 3.62 3.72
C GLY A 143 -3.01 2.57 4.81
N ILE A 144 -1.81 1.99 4.87
CA ILE A 144 -1.38 1.13 5.98
C ILE A 144 -0.41 1.93 6.86
N PHE A 145 -0.80 2.12 8.11
CA PHE A 145 -0.06 2.87 9.11
C PHE A 145 0.43 1.94 10.20
N GLY A 146 1.60 2.24 10.74
CA GLY A 146 2.13 1.53 11.90
C GLY A 146 3.65 1.47 11.91
N GLY A 147 4.22 1.31 13.09
CA GLY A 147 5.68 1.22 13.28
C GLY A 147 6.30 -0.04 12.67
N ALA A 148 7.62 -0.16 12.75
CA ALA A 148 8.29 -1.43 12.50
C ALA A 148 7.81 -2.51 13.48
N GLY A 149 7.68 -3.75 13.02
CA GLY A 149 7.36 -4.91 13.86
C GLY A 149 5.88 -5.15 14.18
N VAL A 150 4.96 -4.25 13.79
CA VAL A 150 3.51 -4.40 14.06
C VAL A 150 2.77 -5.37 13.12
N GLY A 151 3.48 -6.04 12.20
CA GLY A 151 2.89 -7.06 11.32
C GLY A 151 2.33 -6.57 9.98
N LYS A 152 2.76 -5.40 9.46
CA LYS A 152 2.32 -4.89 8.14
C LYS A 152 2.49 -5.89 6.99
N THR A 153 3.71 -6.41 6.81
CA THR A 153 4.03 -7.37 5.75
C THR A 153 3.24 -8.68 5.92
N VAL A 154 3.07 -9.13 7.17
CA VAL A 154 2.28 -10.32 7.50
C VAL A 154 0.83 -10.13 7.07
N LEU A 155 0.23 -8.99 7.39
CA LEU A 155 -1.14 -8.65 6.99
C LEU A 155 -1.29 -8.57 5.46
N MET A 156 -0.35 -7.92 4.77
CA MET A 156 -0.38 -7.84 3.30
C MET A 156 -0.34 -9.23 2.66
N LYS A 157 0.55 -10.11 3.11
CA LYS A 157 0.64 -11.49 2.59
C LYS A 157 -0.65 -12.26 2.84
N GLU A 158 -1.25 -12.12 4.02
CA GLU A 158 -2.51 -12.79 4.35
C GLU A 158 -3.66 -12.33 3.43
N ILE A 159 -3.78 -11.01 3.20
CA ILE A 159 -4.76 -10.47 2.26
C ILE A 159 -4.55 -11.06 0.87
N ILE A 160 -3.32 -11.07 0.37
CA ILE A 160 -2.99 -11.62 -0.95
C ILE A 160 -3.35 -13.10 -1.04
N PHE A 161 -2.98 -13.89 -0.05
CA PHE A 161 -3.25 -15.32 -0.02
C PHE A 161 -4.76 -15.59 -0.07
N ASN A 162 -5.52 -14.91 0.79
CA ASN A 162 -6.95 -15.09 0.90
C ASN A 162 -7.70 -14.64 -0.35
N VAL A 163 -7.36 -13.46 -0.90
CA VAL A 163 -8.01 -12.91 -2.10
C VAL A 163 -7.67 -13.75 -3.34
N ASN A 164 -6.41 -14.14 -3.55
CA ASN A 164 -6.01 -14.95 -4.71
C ASN A 164 -6.61 -16.36 -4.68
N ASN A 165 -6.80 -16.95 -3.50
CA ASN A 165 -7.45 -18.26 -3.37
C ASN A 165 -8.94 -18.20 -3.76
N LYS A 166 -9.62 -17.06 -3.53
CA LYS A 166 -11.02 -16.86 -3.94
C LYS A 166 -11.17 -16.38 -5.37
N ASN A 167 -10.29 -15.51 -5.85
CA ASN A 167 -10.36 -14.94 -7.19
C ASN A 167 -9.05 -15.18 -7.96
N LYS A 168 -9.06 -16.20 -8.82
CA LYS A 168 -7.92 -16.57 -9.66
C LYS A 168 -7.55 -15.52 -10.72
N ASN A 169 -8.44 -14.57 -11.02
CA ASN A 169 -8.20 -13.47 -11.95
C ASN A 169 -7.68 -12.21 -11.22
N THR A 170 -6.88 -12.42 -10.18
CA THR A 170 -6.26 -11.35 -9.39
C THR A 170 -4.75 -11.46 -9.49
N SER A 171 -4.10 -10.34 -9.76
CA SER A 171 -2.64 -10.22 -9.77
C SER A 171 -2.17 -9.26 -8.69
N ASN A 172 -0.93 -9.46 -8.24
CA ASN A 172 -0.33 -8.58 -7.24
C ASN A 172 0.85 -7.83 -7.84
N ILE A 173 0.96 -6.55 -7.53
CA ILE A 173 2.16 -5.77 -7.86
C ILE A 173 2.69 -5.16 -6.58
N PHE A 174 3.98 -5.33 -6.33
CA PHE A 174 4.69 -4.66 -5.25
C PHE A 174 5.60 -3.60 -5.83
N ILE A 175 5.52 -2.40 -5.29
CA ILE A 175 6.35 -1.26 -5.65
C ILE A 175 7.16 -0.87 -4.41
N GLY A 176 8.47 -1.09 -4.50
CA GLY A 176 9.44 -0.67 -3.50
C GLY A 176 10.08 0.65 -3.90
N SER A 177 9.61 1.78 -3.39
CA SER A 177 10.26 3.08 -3.64
C SER A 177 11.22 3.40 -2.52
N GLY A 178 12.53 3.35 -2.79
CA GLY A 178 13.52 3.57 -1.74
C GLY A 178 13.41 2.52 -0.64
N GLU A 179 13.31 1.25 -1.02
CA GLU A 179 13.21 0.14 -0.07
C GLU A 179 14.59 -0.28 0.44
N ARG A 180 14.68 -0.81 1.66
CA ARG A 180 15.91 -1.45 2.13
C ARG A 180 16.11 -2.76 1.38
N SER A 181 17.32 -2.99 0.86
CA SER A 181 17.64 -4.22 0.13
C SER A 181 17.30 -5.49 0.91
N ARG A 182 17.52 -5.49 2.24
CA ARG A 182 17.17 -6.60 3.13
C ARG A 182 15.66 -6.86 3.12
N GLU A 183 14.85 -5.82 3.29
CA GLU A 183 13.38 -5.92 3.38
C GLU A 183 12.78 -6.38 2.03
N GLY A 184 13.35 -5.91 0.91
CA GLY A 184 12.96 -6.38 -0.42
C GLY A 184 13.28 -7.86 -0.68
N ILE A 185 14.43 -8.34 -0.22
CA ILE A 185 14.81 -9.77 -0.33
C ILE A 185 13.93 -10.63 0.59
N GLU A 186 13.73 -10.21 1.83
CA GLU A 186 12.85 -10.90 2.79
C GLU A 186 11.43 -11.04 2.22
N LEU A 187 10.86 -9.96 1.69
CA LEU A 187 9.55 -10.01 1.04
C LEU A 187 9.53 -10.99 -0.14
N TYR A 188 10.55 -10.98 -1.01
CA TYR A 188 10.62 -11.91 -2.13
C TYR A 188 10.68 -13.37 -1.66
N ASP A 189 11.57 -13.69 -0.72
CA ASP A 189 11.74 -15.04 -0.20
C ASP A 189 10.45 -15.53 0.48
N GLU A 190 9.79 -14.67 1.24
CA GLU A 190 8.49 -14.98 1.87
C GLU A 190 7.39 -15.23 0.83
N LEU A 191 7.33 -14.44 -0.24
CA LEU A 191 6.36 -14.63 -1.33
C LEU A 191 6.62 -15.92 -2.11
N VAL A 192 7.89 -16.31 -2.29
CA VAL A 192 8.27 -17.58 -2.92
C VAL A 192 7.88 -18.76 -2.04
N GLN A 193 8.24 -18.72 -0.75
CA GLN A 193 7.91 -19.76 0.23
C GLN A 193 6.39 -19.96 0.36
N SER A 194 5.62 -18.86 0.27
CA SER A 194 4.16 -18.89 0.34
C SER A 194 3.48 -19.19 -1.01
N ASN A 195 4.25 -19.47 -2.07
CA ASN A 195 3.75 -19.72 -3.43
C ASN A 195 2.87 -18.58 -3.99
N LEU A 196 3.11 -17.35 -3.53
CA LEU A 196 2.41 -16.12 -3.95
C LEU A 196 3.15 -15.40 -5.08
N MET A 197 4.46 -15.61 -5.20
CA MET A 197 5.29 -14.92 -6.20
C MET A 197 4.85 -15.22 -7.65
N LYS A 198 4.27 -16.40 -7.92
CA LYS A 198 3.78 -16.80 -9.27
C LYS A 198 2.71 -15.86 -9.85
N ASN A 199 1.94 -15.19 -9.00
CA ASN A 199 0.90 -14.23 -9.39
C ASN A 199 1.32 -12.80 -9.08
N SER A 200 2.59 -12.58 -8.73
CA SER A 200 3.09 -11.30 -8.25
C SER A 200 4.25 -10.80 -9.11
N THR A 201 4.36 -9.49 -9.27
CA THR A 201 5.53 -8.84 -9.87
C THR A 201 6.03 -7.76 -8.92
N MET A 202 7.35 -7.64 -8.78
CA MET A 202 7.97 -6.64 -7.92
C MET A 202 8.72 -5.60 -8.76
N TYR A 203 8.52 -4.31 -8.48
CA TYR A 203 9.26 -3.19 -9.05
C TYR A 203 9.96 -2.47 -7.92
N ILE A 204 11.28 -2.59 -7.82
CA ILE A 204 12.05 -2.12 -6.68
C ILE A 204 13.11 -1.11 -7.11
N SER A 205 13.16 0.00 -6.38
CA SER A 205 14.31 0.90 -6.30
C SER A 205 14.79 0.96 -4.85
N LYS A 206 16.09 0.82 -4.65
CA LYS A 206 16.69 0.73 -3.31
C LYS A 206 16.94 2.11 -2.73
N MET A 207 17.00 2.21 -1.40
CA MET A 207 17.33 3.47 -0.71
C MET A 207 18.64 4.13 -1.19
N ASN A 208 19.64 3.33 -1.55
CA ASN A 208 20.95 3.83 -1.97
C ASN A 208 21.04 4.17 -3.47
N GLU A 209 19.94 4.05 -4.22
CA GLU A 209 19.86 4.52 -5.60
C GLU A 209 19.53 6.01 -5.63
N SER A 210 19.71 6.66 -6.79
CA SER A 210 19.45 8.10 -6.95
C SER A 210 17.99 8.46 -6.65
N ALA A 211 17.75 9.73 -6.31
CA ALA A 211 16.39 10.27 -6.22
C ALA A 211 15.60 10.02 -7.51
N GLY A 212 16.26 10.16 -8.67
CA GLY A 212 15.66 9.87 -9.97
C GLY A 212 15.14 8.43 -10.12
N ALA A 213 15.89 7.43 -9.66
CA ALA A 213 15.45 6.04 -9.67
C ALA A 213 14.26 5.81 -8.72
N ARG A 214 14.33 6.36 -7.50
CA ARG A 214 13.30 6.20 -6.47
C ARG A 214 11.97 6.86 -6.86
N MET A 215 12.00 8.03 -7.48
CA MET A 215 10.77 8.68 -7.99
C MET A 215 10.19 7.98 -9.21
N SER A 216 11.01 7.31 -10.03
CA SER A 216 10.55 6.71 -11.29
C SER A 216 9.94 5.32 -11.10
N ILE A 217 10.29 4.58 -10.04
CA ILE A 217 9.81 3.20 -9.88
C ILE A 217 8.30 3.11 -9.63
N VAL A 218 7.70 4.12 -9.00
CA VAL A 218 6.25 4.18 -8.75
C VAL A 218 5.44 4.25 -10.04
N PRO A 219 5.63 5.24 -10.94
CA PRO A 219 4.90 5.28 -12.22
C PRO A 219 5.20 4.07 -13.12
N ILE A 220 6.40 3.47 -13.03
CA ILE A 220 6.72 2.21 -13.72
C ILE A 220 5.80 1.08 -13.24
N GLY A 221 5.72 0.84 -11.93
CA GLY A 221 4.86 -0.22 -11.37
C GLY A 221 3.37 0.05 -11.58
N ILE A 222 2.93 1.31 -11.55
CA ILE A 222 1.55 1.70 -11.87
C ILE A 222 1.23 1.41 -13.34
N THR A 223 2.15 1.71 -14.26
CA THR A 223 1.97 1.37 -15.68
C THR A 223 1.78 -0.14 -15.86
N ALA A 224 2.51 -0.97 -15.11
CA ALA A 224 2.29 -2.41 -15.13
C ALA A 224 0.92 -2.82 -14.57
N ALA A 225 0.45 -2.16 -13.50
CA ALA A 225 -0.89 -2.39 -12.95
C ALA A 225 -1.99 -2.01 -13.95
N GLU A 226 -1.85 -0.87 -14.64
CA GLU A 226 -2.76 -0.44 -15.69
C GLU A 226 -2.79 -1.43 -16.87
N TYR A 227 -1.64 -1.99 -17.25
CA TYR A 227 -1.61 -3.02 -18.29
C TYR A 227 -2.42 -4.25 -17.89
N LEU A 228 -2.27 -4.74 -16.65
CA LEU A 228 -3.05 -5.87 -16.16
C LEU A 228 -4.54 -5.55 -16.09
N ARG A 229 -4.92 -4.37 -15.59
CA ARG A 229 -6.31 -3.90 -15.55
C ARG A 229 -6.91 -3.77 -16.95
N ASP A 230 -6.25 -3.06 -17.85
CA ASP A 230 -6.85 -2.58 -19.10
C ASP A 230 -6.68 -3.55 -20.27
N LYS A 231 -5.56 -4.29 -20.33
CA LYS A 231 -5.27 -5.24 -21.41
C LYS A 231 -5.60 -6.68 -21.01
N GLN A 232 -5.22 -7.08 -19.80
CA GLN A 232 -5.45 -8.45 -19.31
C GLN A 232 -6.80 -8.62 -18.60
N LYS A 233 -7.49 -7.50 -18.27
CA LYS A 233 -8.79 -7.50 -17.59
C LYS A 233 -8.75 -8.25 -16.25
N GLU A 234 -7.66 -8.06 -15.52
CA GLU A 234 -7.44 -8.62 -14.20
C GLU A 234 -7.74 -7.57 -13.12
N ASP A 235 -8.20 -8.04 -11.96
CA ASP A 235 -8.16 -7.21 -10.75
C ASP A 235 -6.71 -7.20 -10.22
N VAL A 236 -6.24 -6.05 -9.76
CA VAL A 236 -4.87 -5.86 -9.29
C VAL A 236 -4.88 -5.42 -7.83
N LEU A 237 -4.19 -6.18 -6.97
CA LEU A 237 -3.81 -5.73 -5.64
C LEU A 237 -2.43 -5.05 -5.75
N LEU A 238 -2.40 -3.74 -5.57
CA LEU A 238 -1.19 -2.94 -5.70
C LEU A 238 -0.65 -2.58 -4.31
N PHE A 239 0.58 -2.94 -4.02
CA PHE A 239 1.24 -2.64 -2.75
C PHE A 239 2.36 -1.64 -3.00
N ILE A 240 2.32 -0.48 -2.32
CA ILE A 240 3.36 0.55 -2.43
C ILE A 240 4.02 0.72 -1.06
N ASP A 241 5.28 0.28 -0.94
CA ASP A 241 6.11 0.51 0.24
C ASP A 241 7.40 1.25 -0.17
N ASN A 242 7.58 2.54 0.09
CA ASN A 242 6.70 3.46 0.80
C ASN A 242 6.34 4.62 -0.13
N ILE A 243 5.07 5.03 -0.17
CA ILE A 243 4.65 6.15 -1.03
C ILE A 243 5.30 7.48 -0.61
N TYR A 244 5.64 7.66 0.67
CA TYR A 244 6.37 8.84 1.13
C TYR A 244 7.77 8.93 0.51
N ARG A 245 8.45 7.81 0.24
CA ARG A 245 9.79 7.82 -0.36
C ARG A 245 9.78 8.31 -1.81
N PHE A 246 8.67 8.11 -2.51
CA PHE A 246 8.45 8.73 -3.82
C PHE A 246 8.38 10.26 -3.69
N VAL A 247 7.57 10.76 -2.75
CA VAL A 247 7.45 12.21 -2.49
C VAL A 247 8.80 12.81 -2.04
N GLN A 248 9.50 12.12 -1.14
CA GLN A 248 10.81 12.55 -0.65
C GLN A 248 11.83 12.66 -1.79
N ALA A 249 11.90 11.65 -2.66
CA ALA A 249 12.81 11.64 -3.80
C ALA A 249 12.53 12.79 -4.78
N GLU A 250 11.26 13.16 -4.96
CA GLU A 250 10.93 14.36 -5.75
C GLU A 250 11.32 15.66 -5.07
N ASN A 251 11.17 15.74 -3.75
CA ASN A 251 11.56 16.93 -3.00
C ASN A 251 13.08 17.18 -3.08
N GLU A 252 13.90 16.12 -3.00
CA GLU A 252 15.37 16.18 -3.06
C GLU A 252 15.91 16.86 -4.33
N VAL A 253 15.24 16.68 -5.48
CA VAL A 253 15.66 17.26 -6.76
C VAL A 253 14.94 18.57 -7.11
N SER A 254 13.93 18.94 -6.33
CA SER A 254 12.98 19.99 -6.70
C SER A 254 13.61 21.37 -6.83
N ALA A 255 14.43 21.76 -5.86
CA ALA A 255 15.13 23.05 -5.84
C ALA A 255 16.07 23.18 -7.05
N THR A 256 16.79 22.09 -7.37
CA THR A 256 17.73 22.02 -8.49
C THR A 256 17.03 22.10 -9.86
N LEU A 257 15.83 21.52 -9.96
CA LEU A 257 14.97 21.69 -11.13
C LEU A 257 14.45 23.13 -11.27
N GLY A 258 14.55 23.95 -10.23
CA GLY A 258 14.03 25.32 -10.18
C GLY A 258 12.57 25.39 -9.76
N LYS A 259 12.03 24.32 -9.15
CA LYS A 259 10.70 24.37 -8.53
C LYS A 259 10.79 25.28 -7.29
N LYS A 260 9.80 26.17 -7.11
CA LYS A 260 9.73 27.00 -5.91
C LYS A 260 9.41 26.12 -4.70
N PRO A 261 10.06 26.34 -3.54
CA PRO A 261 9.68 25.67 -2.31
C PRO A 261 8.32 26.17 -1.81
N SER A 262 7.63 25.31 -1.07
CA SER A 262 6.34 25.53 -0.44
C SER A 262 6.42 25.28 1.07
N VAL A 263 5.27 25.15 1.72
CA VAL A 263 5.16 24.83 3.15
C VAL A 263 5.96 23.58 3.50
N GLY A 264 6.64 23.59 4.64
CA GLY A 264 7.47 22.47 5.11
C GLY A 264 8.74 22.21 4.28
N GLY A 265 9.07 23.08 3.32
CA GLY A 265 10.24 22.90 2.44
C GLY A 265 10.01 21.88 1.31
N TYR A 266 8.76 21.48 1.06
CA TYR A 266 8.38 20.63 -0.06
C TYR A 266 8.29 21.41 -1.37
N GLN A 267 8.26 20.71 -2.49
CA GLN A 267 8.06 21.30 -3.80
C GLN A 267 6.65 21.89 -3.96
N SER A 268 6.52 23.02 -4.66
CA SER A 268 5.22 23.63 -4.99
C SER A 268 4.29 22.75 -5.83
N THR A 269 4.82 21.69 -6.45
CA THR A 269 4.06 20.72 -7.26
C THR A 269 3.64 19.47 -6.48
N LEU A 270 3.86 19.42 -5.17
CA LEU A 270 3.63 18.23 -4.33
C LEU A 270 2.25 17.59 -4.61
N GLU A 271 1.19 18.39 -4.54
CA GLU A 271 -0.18 17.93 -4.80
C GLU A 271 -0.35 17.37 -6.21
N SER A 272 0.14 18.06 -7.23
CA SER A 272 0.04 17.57 -8.61
C SER A 272 0.88 16.32 -8.86
N ASP A 273 2.05 16.21 -8.24
CA ASP A 273 2.94 15.07 -8.40
C ASP A 273 2.32 13.80 -7.77
N VAL A 274 1.75 13.93 -6.57
CA VAL A 274 0.98 12.85 -5.92
C VAL A 274 -0.29 12.52 -6.71
N ALA A 275 -1.03 13.53 -7.17
CA ALA A 275 -2.25 13.34 -7.95
C ALA A 275 -1.98 12.57 -9.26
N ASN A 276 -0.85 12.81 -9.92
CA ASN A 276 -0.47 12.14 -11.17
C ASN A 276 -0.35 10.62 -11.02
N VAL A 277 0.04 10.12 -9.84
CA VAL A 277 0.08 8.68 -9.55
C VAL A 277 -1.23 8.18 -8.97
N GLN A 278 -1.80 8.89 -7.98
CA GLN A 278 -2.99 8.43 -7.25
C GLN A 278 -4.26 8.42 -8.10
N ASN A 279 -4.36 9.29 -9.11
CA ASN A 279 -5.53 9.36 -9.99
C ASN A 279 -5.63 8.22 -10.99
N ARG A 280 -4.58 7.40 -11.14
CA ARG A 280 -4.53 6.24 -12.03
C ARG A 280 -5.03 4.96 -11.37
N LEU A 281 -5.08 4.97 -10.03
CA LEU A 281 -5.51 3.84 -9.19
C LEU A 281 -7.03 3.92 -8.99
N PHE A 282 -7.76 3.20 -9.84
CA PHE A 282 -9.22 3.16 -9.80
C PHE A 282 -9.77 1.92 -10.54
N LYS A 283 -11.07 1.70 -10.39
CA LYS A 283 -11.87 0.68 -11.12
C LYS A 283 -12.44 1.23 -12.43
N ASN A 284 -12.37 0.43 -13.48
CA ASN A 284 -13.11 0.64 -14.71
C ASN A 284 -13.78 -0.66 -15.20
N LYS A 285 -14.41 -0.60 -16.38
CA LYS A 285 -15.11 -1.72 -17.03
C LYS A 285 -14.25 -2.98 -17.28
N ASN A 286 -12.92 -2.85 -17.28
CA ASN A 286 -12.00 -3.95 -17.57
C ASN A 286 -11.52 -4.65 -16.29
N GLY A 287 -11.42 -3.94 -15.17
CA GLY A 287 -10.94 -4.45 -13.89
C GLY A 287 -10.71 -3.33 -12.88
N ALA A 288 -10.16 -3.66 -11.72
CA ALA A 288 -9.86 -2.70 -10.65
C ALA A 288 -8.40 -2.73 -10.20
N ILE A 289 -7.83 -1.57 -9.90
CA ILE A 289 -6.57 -1.47 -9.14
C ILE A 289 -6.92 -1.05 -7.72
N THR A 290 -6.86 -2.01 -6.79
CA THR A 290 -7.07 -1.77 -5.35
C THR A 290 -5.70 -1.66 -4.70
N SER A 291 -5.38 -0.50 -4.10
CA SER A 291 -4.02 -0.25 -3.62
C SER A 291 -3.92 -0.20 -2.10
N PHE A 292 -2.84 -0.78 -1.57
CA PHE A 292 -2.42 -0.69 -0.19
C PHE A 292 -1.08 0.06 -0.14
N GLN A 293 -1.03 1.16 0.58
CA GLN A 293 0.11 2.06 0.54
C GLN A 293 0.63 2.25 1.96
N THR A 294 1.86 1.79 2.22
CA THR A 294 2.51 2.13 3.48
C THR A 294 2.84 3.61 3.44
N VAL A 295 2.32 4.37 4.40
CA VAL A 295 2.62 5.81 4.54
C VAL A 295 3.52 5.98 5.76
N PHE A 296 4.75 6.43 5.51
CA PHE A 296 5.63 6.87 6.60
C PHE A 296 5.27 8.31 6.98
N LEU A 297 5.05 8.54 8.27
CA LEU A 297 4.79 9.88 8.81
C LEU A 297 6.11 10.50 9.29
N PRO A 298 6.56 11.61 8.70
CA PRO A 298 7.70 12.34 9.21
C PRO A 298 7.41 12.78 10.66
N MET A 299 8.29 12.38 11.59
CA MET A 299 8.16 12.72 13.01
C MET A 299 6.81 12.30 13.64
N ASP A 300 6.14 11.28 13.08
CA ASP A 300 4.79 10.85 13.47
C ASP A 300 3.73 11.98 13.39
N ASP A 301 3.94 12.99 12.54
CA ASP A 301 3.05 14.14 12.35
C ASP A 301 2.06 13.91 11.18
N LEU A 302 0.78 13.77 11.52
CA LEU A 302 -0.31 13.63 10.54
C LEU A 302 -0.61 14.93 9.78
N SER A 303 -0.10 16.07 10.25
CA SER A 303 -0.28 17.39 9.63
C SER A 303 0.84 17.76 8.65
N ASP A 304 1.87 16.91 8.50
CA ASP A 304 2.93 17.12 7.52
C ASP A 304 2.34 17.21 6.09
N PRO A 305 2.75 18.22 5.27
CA PRO A 305 2.20 18.41 3.93
C PRO A 305 2.26 17.18 3.02
N SER A 306 3.32 16.35 3.11
CA SER A 306 3.44 15.15 2.29
C SER A 306 2.45 14.06 2.70
N ALA A 307 2.18 13.93 4.00
CA ALA A 307 1.18 13.00 4.52
C ALA A 307 -0.21 13.44 4.07
N VAL A 308 -0.54 14.74 4.26
CA VAL A 308 -1.82 15.33 3.85
C VAL A 308 -2.08 15.16 2.35
N ALA A 309 -1.07 15.43 1.51
CA ALA A 309 -1.19 15.27 0.06
C ALA A 309 -1.56 13.84 -0.35
N VAL A 310 -1.00 12.83 0.33
CA VAL A 310 -1.36 11.42 0.09
C VAL A 310 -2.74 11.10 0.67
N PHE A 311 -3.06 11.58 1.87
CA PHE A 311 -4.32 11.29 2.58
C PHE A 311 -5.55 11.72 1.81
N ASN A 312 -5.48 12.86 1.13
CA ASN A 312 -6.58 13.36 0.31
C ASN A 312 -6.99 12.40 -0.82
N HIS A 313 -6.17 11.40 -1.14
CA HIS A 313 -6.45 10.39 -2.15
C HIS A 313 -6.81 9.01 -1.60
N LEU A 314 -6.72 8.79 -0.29
CA LEU A 314 -7.03 7.52 0.33
C LEU A 314 -8.53 7.42 0.64
N ASP A 315 -9.09 6.24 0.38
CA ASP A 315 -10.46 5.88 0.71
C ASP A 315 -10.59 5.29 2.13
N GLY A 316 -9.46 4.93 2.76
CA GLY A 316 -9.45 4.41 4.13
C GLY A 316 -8.05 4.32 4.73
N ASN A 317 -8.01 4.32 6.07
CA ASN A 317 -6.81 4.28 6.88
C ASN A 317 -6.85 3.04 7.78
N LEU A 318 -5.91 2.13 7.56
CA LEU A 318 -5.69 0.92 8.32
C LEU A 318 -4.51 1.15 9.27
N VAL A 319 -4.80 1.27 10.56
CA VAL A 319 -3.79 1.56 11.58
C VAL A 319 -3.44 0.28 12.33
N LEU A 320 -2.15 -0.07 12.32
CA LEU A 320 -1.57 -1.11 13.15
C LEU A 320 -0.78 -0.47 14.30
N SER A 321 -1.17 -0.74 15.54
CA SER A 321 -0.60 -0.11 16.73
C SER A 321 0.37 -1.04 17.47
N ARG A 322 1.36 -0.43 18.14
CA ARG A 322 2.26 -1.18 19.03
C ARG A 322 1.56 -1.63 20.30
N ASP A 323 0.59 -0.87 20.78
CA ASP A 323 -0.15 -1.18 22.01
C ASP A 323 -0.97 -2.45 21.85
N GLN A 324 -1.66 -2.62 20.71
CA GLN A 324 -2.39 -3.86 20.39
C GLN A 324 -1.43 -5.04 20.25
N ALA A 325 -0.28 -4.85 19.57
CA ALA A 325 0.75 -5.89 19.47
C ALA A 325 1.32 -6.30 20.84
N ALA A 326 1.55 -5.34 21.74
CA ALA A 326 2.06 -5.60 23.09
C ALA A 326 1.05 -6.34 23.97
N LYS A 327 -0.26 -6.16 23.73
CA LYS A 327 -1.35 -6.94 24.34
C LYS A 327 -1.46 -8.36 23.76
N GLY A 328 -0.66 -8.72 22.75
CA GLY A 328 -0.75 -10.01 22.06
C GLY A 328 -1.93 -10.13 21.09
N ILE A 329 -2.57 -9.01 20.76
CA ILE A 329 -3.72 -8.95 19.83
C ILE A 329 -3.16 -8.91 18.41
N LEU A 330 -3.40 -9.99 17.65
CA LEU A 330 -2.91 -10.16 16.28
C LEU A 330 -4.07 -10.50 15.33
N PRO A 331 -4.27 -9.77 14.21
CA PRO A 331 -3.47 -8.63 13.75
C PRO A 331 -3.56 -7.44 14.71
N ALA A 332 -2.48 -6.64 14.79
CA ALA A 332 -2.34 -5.51 15.72
C ALA A 332 -3.17 -4.28 15.30
N PHE A 333 -4.39 -4.51 14.85
CA PHE A 333 -5.30 -3.52 14.29
C PHE A 333 -5.88 -2.62 15.37
N ASP A 334 -5.84 -1.30 15.16
CA ASP A 334 -6.49 -0.33 16.03
C ASP A 334 -7.87 0.07 15.46
N PRO A 335 -8.97 -0.39 16.05
CA PRO A 335 -10.32 -0.11 15.54
C PRO A 335 -10.79 1.33 15.74
N LEU A 336 -10.20 2.06 16.69
CA LEU A 336 -10.58 3.45 16.99
C LEU A 336 -9.81 4.43 16.10
N ALA A 337 -8.53 4.15 15.82
CA ALA A 337 -7.71 4.96 14.92
C ALA A 337 -7.99 4.67 13.43
N SER A 338 -8.54 3.51 13.11
CA SER A 338 -8.84 3.09 11.75
C SER A 338 -10.19 3.61 11.24
N SER A 339 -10.25 3.95 9.95
CA SER A 339 -11.43 4.50 9.28
C SER A 339 -11.50 4.11 7.80
N SER A 340 -12.69 4.14 7.21
CA SER A 340 -12.89 3.86 5.79
C SER A 340 -14.16 4.52 5.27
N ASN A 341 -14.10 5.05 4.06
CA ASN A 341 -15.26 5.56 3.32
C ASN A 341 -16.24 4.44 2.94
N SER A 342 -15.82 3.18 3.02
CA SER A 342 -16.70 2.02 2.82
C SER A 342 -17.67 1.75 3.96
N VAL A 343 -17.46 2.38 5.14
CA VAL A 343 -18.37 2.25 6.29
C VAL A 343 -19.57 3.18 6.09
N ASP A 344 -20.41 2.78 5.14
CA ASP A 344 -21.62 3.48 4.72
C ASP A 344 -22.78 2.49 4.52
N GLU A 345 -24.00 2.88 4.90
CA GLU A 345 -25.18 2.02 4.83
C GLU A 345 -25.45 1.51 3.40
N THR A 346 -25.17 2.32 2.38
CA THR A 346 -25.40 1.95 0.97
C THR A 346 -24.39 0.91 0.46
N ILE A 347 -23.25 0.76 1.13
CA ILE A 347 -22.16 -0.14 0.74
C ILE A 347 -22.24 -1.44 1.53
N ILE A 348 -22.29 -1.35 2.86
CA ILE A 348 -22.17 -2.51 3.77
C ILE A 348 -23.50 -2.92 4.39
N GLY A 349 -24.55 -2.12 4.20
CA GLY A 349 -25.87 -2.34 4.77
C GLY A 349 -25.98 -1.89 6.24
N LYS A 350 -27.22 -1.57 6.64
CA LYS A 350 -27.54 -1.04 7.97
C LYS A 350 -27.07 -1.94 9.11
N LYS A 351 -27.30 -3.25 8.99
CA LYS A 351 -26.93 -4.23 10.02
C LYS A 351 -25.44 -4.17 10.36
N HIS A 352 -24.58 -4.05 9.35
CA HIS A 352 -23.14 -4.00 9.54
C HIS A 352 -22.72 -2.63 10.11
N LEU A 353 -23.26 -1.54 9.57
CA LEU A 353 -22.98 -0.18 10.05
C LEU A 353 -23.36 -0.01 11.53
N ASP A 354 -24.56 -0.41 11.93
CA ASP A 354 -25.05 -0.32 13.30
C ASP A 354 -24.14 -1.11 14.26
N ALA A 355 -23.67 -2.29 13.84
CA ALA A 355 -22.74 -3.12 14.61
C ALA A 355 -21.37 -2.42 14.79
N ILE A 356 -20.81 -1.81 13.74
CA ILE A 356 -19.53 -1.08 13.83
C ILE A 356 -19.65 0.09 14.81
N ILE A 357 -20.73 0.88 14.71
CA ILE A 357 -20.97 2.02 15.59
C ILE A 357 -21.01 1.57 17.05
N GLU A 358 -21.75 0.48 17.34
CA GLU A 358 -21.89 -0.01 18.70
C GLU A 358 -20.60 -0.59 19.27
N VAL A 359 -19.84 -1.35 18.46
CA VAL A 359 -18.51 -1.83 18.85
C VAL A 359 -17.57 -0.67 19.14
N LYS A 360 -17.52 0.37 18.30
CA LYS A 360 -16.65 1.54 18.54
C LYS A 360 -17.03 2.29 19.82
N LYS A 361 -18.32 2.39 20.15
CA LYS A 361 -18.77 2.97 21.44
C LYS A 361 -18.27 2.15 22.62
N ILE A 362 -18.44 0.82 22.58
CA ILE A 362 -17.99 -0.08 23.65
C ILE A 362 -16.47 0.03 23.84
N LEU A 363 -15.70 -0.02 22.75
CA LEU A 363 -14.24 0.08 22.80
C LEU A 363 -13.76 1.45 23.28
N LYS A 364 -14.46 2.54 22.90
CA LYS A 364 -14.14 3.89 23.40
C LYS A 364 -14.40 4.00 24.90
N ALA A 365 -15.56 3.52 25.37
CA ALA A 365 -15.91 3.52 26.78
C ALA A 365 -14.93 2.68 27.61
N TYR A 366 -14.53 1.50 27.10
CA TYR A 366 -13.49 0.68 27.72
C TYR A 366 -12.16 1.42 27.85
N LYS A 367 -11.72 2.11 26.81
CA LYS A 367 -10.49 2.91 26.84
C LYS A 367 -10.53 4.01 27.92
N ASP A 368 -11.69 4.64 28.12
CA ASP A 368 -11.87 5.65 29.16
C ASP A 368 -11.88 5.06 30.59
N LEU A 369 -12.23 3.77 30.71
CA LEU A 369 -12.21 3.03 31.98
C LEU A 369 -10.85 2.38 32.28
N GLU A 370 -9.94 2.26 31.29
CA GLU A 370 -8.65 1.58 31.43
C GLU A 370 -7.80 2.22 32.54
N ASP A 371 -7.71 3.55 32.59
CA ASP A 371 -7.00 4.29 33.64
C ASP A 371 -7.61 4.08 35.03
N VAL A 372 -8.95 4.02 35.11
CA VAL A 372 -9.66 3.78 36.36
C VAL A 372 -9.37 2.38 36.88
N ILE A 373 -9.40 1.38 35.98
CA ILE A 373 -9.08 -0.02 36.32
C ILE A 373 -7.64 -0.16 36.80
N LEU A 374 -6.69 0.54 36.16
CA LEU A 374 -5.28 0.51 36.54
C LEU A 374 -5.02 1.09 37.95
N ILE A 375 -5.82 2.08 38.37
CA ILE A 375 -5.64 2.77 39.66
C ILE A 375 -6.46 2.10 40.78
N LEU A 376 -7.74 1.86 40.55
CA LEU A 376 -8.70 1.39 41.58
C LEU A 376 -8.93 -0.12 41.54
N GLY A 377 -8.72 -0.76 40.39
CA GLY A 377 -9.04 -2.17 40.15
C GLY A 377 -10.42 -2.39 39.54
N PHE A 378 -10.59 -3.53 38.86
CA PHE A 378 -11.83 -3.90 38.17
C PHE A 378 -13.04 -4.04 39.10
N ASP A 379 -12.82 -4.50 40.33
CA ASP A 379 -13.90 -4.77 41.29
C ASP A 379 -14.58 -3.49 41.82
N GLU A 380 -13.93 -2.34 41.70
CA GLU A 380 -14.45 -1.03 42.13
C GLU A 380 -15.40 -0.39 41.10
N LEU A 381 -15.49 -0.96 39.89
CA LEU A 381 -16.42 -0.48 38.87
C LEU A 381 -17.88 -0.81 39.21
N ASP A 382 -18.79 0.06 38.79
CA ASP A 382 -20.23 -0.21 38.83
C ASP A 382 -20.59 -1.37 37.88
N ALA A 383 -21.80 -1.91 38.03
CA ALA A 383 -22.23 -3.09 37.28
C ALA A 383 -22.29 -2.87 35.75
N GLU A 384 -22.63 -1.66 35.30
CA GLU A 384 -22.72 -1.32 33.87
C GLU A 384 -21.32 -1.22 33.26
N SER A 385 -20.41 -0.51 33.94
CA SER A 385 -18.99 -0.43 33.55
C SER A 385 -18.33 -1.80 33.49
N LYS A 386 -18.61 -2.70 34.45
CA LYS A 386 -18.12 -4.08 34.42
C LYS A 386 -18.59 -4.84 33.18
N ILE A 387 -19.84 -4.65 32.77
CA ILE A 387 -20.39 -5.26 31.56
C ILE A 387 -19.70 -4.72 30.31
N ILE A 388 -19.49 -3.40 30.22
CA ILE A 388 -18.78 -2.76 29.10
C ILE A 388 -17.37 -3.33 28.96
N VAL A 389 -16.62 -3.40 30.05
CA VAL A 389 -15.25 -3.93 30.05
C VAL A 389 -15.23 -5.39 29.61
N LYS A 390 -16.15 -6.23 30.11
CA LYS A 390 -16.24 -7.63 29.68
C LYS A 390 -16.54 -7.75 28.19
N LYS A 391 -17.51 -6.98 27.66
CA LYS A 391 -17.82 -6.98 26.21
C LYS A 391 -16.62 -6.51 25.39
N ALA A 392 -15.94 -5.46 25.83
CA ALA A 392 -14.75 -4.93 25.16
C ALA A 392 -13.63 -5.97 25.08
N LEU A 393 -13.32 -6.66 26.18
CA LEU A 393 -12.33 -7.73 26.20
C LEU A 393 -12.74 -8.93 25.33
N GLN A 394 -14.03 -9.29 25.33
CA GLN A 394 -14.55 -10.33 24.43
C GLN A 394 -14.38 -9.93 22.96
N LEU A 395 -14.62 -8.66 22.61
CA LEU A 395 -14.44 -8.14 21.26
C LEU A 395 -12.95 -8.06 20.86
N GLU A 396 -12.08 -7.52 21.71
CA GLU A 396 -10.62 -7.46 21.47
C GLU A 396 -10.07 -8.86 21.19
N ASN A 397 -10.41 -9.83 22.03
CA ASN A 397 -10.04 -11.23 21.82
C ASN A 397 -10.68 -11.79 20.54
N PHE A 398 -11.97 -11.52 20.30
CA PHE A 398 -12.64 -12.01 19.10
C PHE A 398 -12.04 -11.49 17.80
N PHE A 399 -11.48 -10.28 17.76
CA PHE A 399 -10.84 -9.76 16.55
C PHE A 399 -9.44 -10.34 16.28
N THR A 400 -8.86 -11.08 17.24
CA THR A 400 -7.65 -11.86 16.96
C THR A 400 -7.92 -13.02 16.00
N GLN A 401 -6.94 -13.35 15.17
CA GLN A 401 -7.11 -14.38 14.15
C GLN A 401 -5.77 -15.02 13.77
N ASN A 402 -5.76 -16.35 13.69
CA ASN A 402 -4.61 -17.08 13.14
C ASN A 402 -4.56 -16.94 11.63
N PHE A 403 -3.43 -16.48 11.11
CA PHE A 403 -3.20 -16.29 9.68
C PHE A 403 -2.53 -17.50 9.06
N PHE A 404 -2.94 -17.87 7.84
CA PHE A 404 -2.32 -18.93 7.06
C PHE A 404 -0.83 -18.66 6.81
N MET A 405 -0.48 -17.40 6.57
CA MET A 405 0.90 -17.00 6.30
C MET A 405 1.82 -17.06 7.54
N THR A 406 1.27 -17.38 8.72
CA THR A 406 2.02 -17.43 9.99
C THR A 406 2.03 -18.80 10.64
N GLU A 407 1.36 -19.81 10.08
CA GLU A 407 1.21 -21.15 10.69
C GLU A 407 2.53 -21.78 11.13
N HIS A 408 3.60 -21.58 10.35
CA HIS A 408 4.93 -22.12 10.65
C HIS A 408 5.58 -21.46 11.88
N PHE A 409 5.22 -20.21 12.19
CA PHE A 409 5.68 -19.51 13.39
C PHE A 409 4.77 -19.79 14.60
N THR A 410 3.45 -19.72 14.40
CA THR A 410 2.46 -19.82 15.49
C THR A 410 2.13 -21.26 15.88
N LYS A 411 2.46 -22.24 15.02
CA LYS A 411 2.08 -23.65 15.14
C LYS A 411 0.56 -23.88 15.28
N SER A 412 -0.24 -22.88 14.92
CA SER A 412 -1.70 -22.92 14.94
C SER A 412 -2.21 -22.79 13.50
N PRO A 413 -3.24 -23.56 13.11
CA PRO A 413 -3.79 -23.48 11.76
C PRO A 413 -4.44 -22.11 11.52
N GLY A 414 -4.19 -21.57 10.34
CA GLY A 414 -4.79 -20.36 9.83
C GLY A 414 -6.29 -20.55 9.61
N GLN A 415 -7.02 -19.43 9.67
CA GLN A 415 -8.47 -19.43 9.58
C GLN A 415 -8.93 -18.36 8.60
N TYR A 416 -9.85 -18.74 7.72
CA TYR A 416 -10.61 -17.80 6.90
C TYR A 416 -11.98 -17.62 7.53
N VAL A 417 -12.40 -16.40 7.84
CA VAL A 417 -13.71 -16.12 8.44
C VAL A 417 -14.55 -15.27 7.49
N PRO A 418 -15.69 -15.77 6.98
CA PRO A 418 -16.58 -14.99 6.13
C PRO A 418 -17.07 -13.70 6.80
N MET A 419 -17.30 -12.65 6.02
CA MET A 419 -17.69 -11.34 6.55
C MET A 419 -19.06 -11.40 7.25
N ASN A 420 -20.02 -12.13 6.69
CA ASN A 420 -21.34 -12.29 7.29
C ASN A 420 -21.29 -12.99 8.66
N GLU A 421 -20.47 -14.05 8.79
CA GLU A 421 -20.26 -14.75 10.06
C GLU A 421 -19.57 -13.85 11.10
N THR A 422 -18.65 -13.00 10.65
CA THR A 422 -17.98 -12.01 11.50
C THR A 422 -19.01 -11.04 12.08
N VAL A 423 -19.85 -10.45 11.23
CA VAL A 423 -20.90 -9.51 11.65
C VAL A 423 -21.88 -10.16 12.62
N ASP A 424 -22.34 -11.38 12.32
CA ASP A 424 -23.27 -12.11 13.20
C ASP A 424 -22.66 -12.45 14.55
N SER A 425 -21.40 -12.88 14.56
CA SER A 425 -20.64 -13.15 15.79
C SER A 425 -20.54 -11.90 16.67
N VAL A 426 -20.16 -10.76 16.06
CA VAL A 426 -20.04 -9.49 16.77
C VAL A 426 -21.38 -9.05 17.37
N ILE A 427 -22.47 -9.16 16.62
CA ILE A 427 -23.80 -8.78 17.11
C ILE A 427 -24.18 -9.57 18.36
N ARG A 428 -23.92 -10.89 18.40
CA ARG A 428 -24.19 -11.72 19.59
C ARG A 428 -23.35 -11.29 20.80
N ILE A 429 -22.07 -10.97 20.59
CA ILE A 429 -21.17 -10.47 21.65
C ILE A 429 -21.69 -9.12 22.19
N VAL A 430 -22.01 -8.19 21.28
CA VAL A 430 -22.56 -6.86 21.63
C VAL A 430 -23.90 -6.97 22.38
N ASN A 431 -24.75 -7.92 21.99
CA ASN A 431 -26.03 -8.20 22.67
C ASN A 431 -25.85 -8.84 24.06
N GLY A 432 -24.63 -9.24 24.43
CA GLY A 432 -24.33 -9.82 25.73
C GLY A 432 -24.73 -11.29 25.87
N GLU A 433 -24.85 -12.03 24.76
CA GLU A 433 -25.20 -13.46 24.78
C GLU A 433 -24.14 -14.37 25.45
N TYR A 434 -22.97 -13.81 25.75
CA TYR A 434 -21.81 -14.49 26.33
C TYR A 434 -21.28 -13.81 27.60
N ILE A 435 -22.02 -12.89 28.22
CA ILE A 435 -21.51 -11.99 29.26
C ILE A 435 -20.97 -12.70 30.51
N LYS A 436 -21.42 -13.92 30.79
CA LYS A 436 -20.97 -14.74 31.93
C LYS A 436 -19.71 -15.54 31.62
N GLN A 437 -19.31 -15.65 30.36
CA GLN A 437 -18.16 -16.41 29.92
C GLN A 437 -16.86 -15.60 29.95
N SER A 438 -15.73 -16.30 30.14
CA SER A 438 -14.40 -15.67 30.12
C SER A 438 -14.11 -15.06 28.75
N PRO A 439 -13.58 -13.83 28.66
CA PRO A 439 -13.15 -13.24 27.39
C PRO A 439 -12.13 -14.06 26.62
N GLU A 440 -11.31 -14.87 27.30
CA GLU A 440 -10.21 -15.63 26.69
C GLU A 440 -10.69 -16.68 25.68
N ILE A 441 -11.92 -17.19 25.82
CA ILE A 441 -12.46 -18.20 24.90
C ILE A 441 -12.67 -17.66 23.48
N PHE A 442 -12.67 -16.32 23.33
CA PHE A 442 -12.81 -15.65 22.03
C PHE A 442 -11.47 -15.42 21.34
N ALA A 443 -10.34 -15.68 21.99
CA ALA A 443 -9.03 -15.46 21.42
C ALA A 443 -8.71 -16.53 20.34
N PHE A 444 -8.27 -16.06 19.17
CA PHE A 444 -7.82 -16.85 18.02
C PHE A 444 -8.84 -17.88 17.50
N VAL A 445 -10.13 -17.68 17.79
CA VAL A 445 -11.23 -18.49 17.25
C VAL A 445 -11.71 -17.97 15.90
N GLY A 446 -12.35 -18.80 15.09
CA GLY A 446 -12.91 -18.37 13.81
C GLY A 446 -14.19 -17.57 14.01
N SER A 447 -15.30 -18.28 14.17
CA SER A 447 -16.65 -17.73 14.35
C SER A 447 -17.14 -17.95 15.78
N ALA A 448 -17.75 -16.93 16.39
CA ALA A 448 -18.37 -17.07 17.71
C ALA A 448 -19.69 -17.85 17.66
N LEU A 449 -20.25 -18.05 16.45
CA LEU A 449 -21.49 -18.80 16.25
C LEU A 449 -21.40 -20.26 16.71
N ASN A 450 -20.18 -20.81 16.77
CA ASN A 450 -19.90 -22.16 17.25
C ASN A 450 -19.70 -22.24 18.78
N ILE A 451 -19.61 -21.09 19.45
CA ILE A 451 -19.52 -20.99 20.91
C ILE A 451 -20.94 -20.98 21.46
N LYS A 452 -21.21 -21.86 22.44
CA LYS A 452 -22.50 -21.90 23.11
C LYS A 452 -22.74 -20.62 23.91
N THR A 453 -23.92 -20.05 23.75
CA THR A 453 -24.37 -18.88 24.51
C THR A 453 -24.58 -19.21 25.99
N ASP A 454 -24.64 -18.18 26.84
CA ASP A 454 -24.94 -18.35 28.27
C ASP A 454 -26.27 -19.11 28.48
N LYS A 455 -27.26 -18.82 27.64
CA LYS A 455 -28.56 -19.49 27.65
C LYS A 455 -28.45 -20.99 27.32
N GLU A 456 -27.61 -21.36 26.36
CA GLU A 456 -27.39 -22.77 25.98
C GLU A 456 -26.55 -23.54 27.01
N LEU A 457 -25.71 -22.84 27.77
CA LEU A 457 -24.93 -23.40 28.87
C LEU A 457 -25.70 -23.43 30.20
N GLY A 458 -26.85 -22.76 30.29
CA GLY A 458 -27.63 -22.63 31.52
C GLY A 458 -26.94 -21.76 32.59
N LEU A 459 -26.11 -20.81 32.16
CA LEU A 459 -25.34 -19.90 33.02
C LEU A 459 -26.17 -18.74 33.55
#